data_AF-A0A2E9IT41-F1
#
_entry.id   AF-A0A2E9IT41-F1
#
_cell.length_a   1.000
_cell.length_b   1.000
_cell.length_c   1.000
_cell.angle_alpha   90.00
_cell.angle_beta   90.00
_cell.angle_gamma   90.00
#
_symmetry.space_group_name_H-M   'P 1'
#
loop_
_entity.id
_entity.type
_entity.pdbx_description
1 polymer ?
#
loop_
_entity_poly.entity_id
_entity_poly.type
_entity_poly.pdbx_seq_one_letter_code
_entity_poly.pdbx_strand_id
1 'polypeptide(L)'
;MELYHTTDADGISELNPSIDKMRELLGSLDARDADEAEHPDVSLIHDHSGWSLSVYPSGVVTFENLDEVDDVPRFMSGITRNQALEMWLELSRGQIQQVNSRPWLRDEA
;
A
#
# COMPACT_ATOMS: atom_id res chain seq x y z
N MET A 1 13.13 -15.48 3.82
CA MET A 1 12.33 -14.35 4.31
C MET A 1 12.12 -13.47 3.12
N GLU A 2 10.88 -13.12 2.83
CA GLU A 2 10.60 -12.06 1.86
C GLU A 2 11.21 -10.76 2.38
N LEU A 3 11.70 -9.93 1.47
CA LEU A 3 12.16 -8.58 1.77
C LEU A 3 11.07 -7.63 1.32
N TYR A 4 10.59 -6.82 2.25
CA TYR A 4 9.65 -5.74 1.99
C TYR A 4 9.91 -4.60 2.97
N HIS A 5 9.39 -3.43 2.64
CA HIS A 5 9.43 -2.27 3.51
C HIS A 5 8.14 -1.48 3.43
N THR A 6 7.87 -0.72 4.47
CA THR A 6 6.82 0.31 4.46
C THR A 6 7.44 1.68 4.41
N THR A 7 6.76 2.66 3.82
CA THR A 7 7.13 4.08 3.89
C THR A 7 5.96 4.86 4.47
N ASP A 8 6.23 5.73 5.43
CA ASP A 8 5.22 6.59 6.05
C ASP A 8 5.03 7.93 5.31
N ALA A 9 4.11 8.76 5.81
CA ALA A 9 3.77 10.06 5.23
C ALA A 9 4.91 11.10 5.28
N ASP A 10 5.93 10.86 6.11
CA ASP A 10 7.15 11.68 6.22
C ASP A 10 8.28 11.12 5.33
N GLY A 11 8.01 10.08 4.54
CA GLY A 11 9.00 9.43 3.67
C GLY A 11 9.98 8.51 4.43
N ILE A 12 9.68 8.13 5.67
CA ILE A 12 10.54 7.25 6.45
C ILE A 12 10.21 5.79 6.13
N SER A 13 11.22 5.05 5.64
CA SER A 13 11.08 3.63 5.35
C SER A 13 11.54 2.73 6.50
N GLU A 14 10.77 1.68 6.78
CA GLU A 14 11.12 0.62 7.74
C GLU A 14 11.15 -0.74 7.05
N LEU A 15 12.25 -1.48 7.21
CA LEU A 15 12.43 -2.83 6.65
C LEU A 15 11.71 -3.87 7.51
N ASN A 16 10.88 -4.70 6.88
CA ASN A 16 10.14 -5.80 7.51
C ASN A 16 9.45 -5.41 8.85
N PRO A 17 8.63 -4.34 8.87
CA PRO A 17 7.98 -3.88 10.09
C PRO A 17 7.09 -4.95 10.71
N SER A 18 6.87 -4.85 12.01
CA SER A 18 5.90 -5.71 12.70
C SER A 18 4.47 -5.42 12.23
N ILE A 19 3.56 -6.39 12.44
CA ILE A 19 2.13 -6.21 12.13
C ILE A 19 1.52 -5.04 12.93
N ASP A 20 1.99 -4.83 14.17
CA ASP A 20 1.53 -3.71 14.99
C ASP A 20 1.98 -2.37 14.41
N LYS A 21 3.21 -2.30 13.89
CA LYS A 21 3.72 -1.10 13.20
C LYS A 21 2.95 -0.83 11.90
N MET A 22 2.65 -1.88 11.11
CA MET A 22 1.79 -1.73 9.92
C MET A 22 0.41 -1.17 10.28
N ARG A 23 -0.19 -1.65 11.38
CA ARG A 23 -1.48 -1.15 11.86
C ARG A 23 -1.39 0.31 12.33
N GLU A 24 -0.31 0.68 13.00
CA GLU A 24 -0.04 2.07 13.42
C GLU A 24 0.05 3.00 12.20
N LEU A 25 0.81 2.62 11.16
CA LEU A 25 0.95 3.38 9.92
C LEU A 25 -0.39 3.54 9.20
N LEU A 26 -1.19 2.47 9.07
CA LEU A 26 -2.50 2.59 8.46
C LEU A 26 -3.46 3.45 9.30
N GLY A 27 -3.30 3.44 10.63
CA GLY A 27 -4.09 4.27 11.53
C GLY A 27 -3.70 5.75 11.52
N SER A 28 -2.47 6.10 11.15
CA SER A 28 -2.04 7.51 11.06
C SER A 28 -2.82 8.28 9.99
N LEU A 29 -3.29 7.57 8.95
CA LEU A 29 -4.13 8.12 7.89
C LEU A 29 -5.51 8.62 8.36
N ASP A 30 -5.91 8.32 9.60
CA ASP A 30 -7.15 8.83 10.20
C ASP A 30 -6.94 10.14 10.98
N ALA A 31 -5.70 10.66 11.03
CA ALA A 31 -5.41 11.97 11.59
C ALA A 31 -6.10 13.09 10.79
N ARG A 32 -6.45 14.18 11.47
CA ARG A 32 -7.24 15.28 10.88
C ARG A 32 -6.51 16.01 9.74
N ASP A 33 -5.19 15.98 9.79
CA ASP A 33 -4.25 16.64 8.90
C ASP A 33 -3.54 15.65 7.96
N ALA A 34 -3.98 14.39 7.90
CA ALA A 34 -3.35 13.36 7.06
C ALA A 34 -3.37 13.73 5.57
N ASP A 35 -4.42 14.42 5.09
CA ASP A 35 -4.51 14.92 3.71
C ASP A 35 -3.58 16.12 3.44
N GLU A 36 -3.04 16.76 4.48
CA GLU A 36 -2.16 17.92 4.39
C GLU A 36 -0.67 17.55 4.48
N ALA A 37 -0.35 16.27 4.70
CA ALA A 37 1.01 15.76 4.74
C ALA A 37 1.74 15.93 3.38
N GLU A 38 3.07 16.00 3.43
CA GLU A 38 3.92 16.07 2.22
C GLU A 38 3.64 14.89 1.28
N HIS A 39 3.46 13.69 1.86
CA HIS A 39 2.95 12.51 1.19
C HIS A 39 1.66 12.04 1.89
N PRO A 40 0.47 12.29 1.32
CA PRO A 40 -0.79 11.89 1.93
C PRO A 40 -1.08 10.40 1.65
N ASP A 41 -0.10 9.53 1.85
CA ASP A 41 -0.24 8.08 1.77
C ASP A 41 0.79 7.36 2.66
N VAL A 42 0.52 6.09 2.91
CA VAL A 42 1.53 5.15 3.40
C VAL A 42 1.59 3.96 2.45
N SER A 43 2.77 3.40 2.26
CA SER A 43 2.99 2.34 1.28
C SER A 43 3.67 1.12 1.87
N LEU A 44 3.46 -0.04 1.23
CA LEU A 44 4.24 -1.25 1.41
C LEU A 44 4.76 -1.71 0.05
N ILE A 45 6.07 -1.89 -0.05
CA ILE A 45 6.76 -2.36 -1.26
C ILE A 45 7.35 -3.74 -0.98
N HIS A 46 7.00 -4.72 -1.82
CA HIS A 46 7.63 -6.04 -1.82
C HIS A 46 8.87 -6.01 -2.71
N ASP A 47 10.02 -5.75 -2.09
CA ASP A 47 11.30 -5.41 -2.74
C ASP A 47 11.73 -6.40 -3.81
N HIS A 48 11.48 -7.71 -3.61
CA HIS A 48 11.91 -8.71 -4.59
C HIS A 48 11.13 -8.65 -5.91
N SER A 49 9.90 -8.15 -5.87
CA SER A 49 8.97 -8.22 -7.01
C SER A 49 8.62 -6.88 -7.64
N GLY A 50 9.04 -5.76 -7.04
CA GLY A 50 8.70 -4.41 -7.48
C GLY A 50 7.25 -3.97 -7.17
N TRP A 51 6.38 -4.87 -6.73
CA TRP A 51 4.98 -4.55 -6.39
C TRP A 51 4.85 -3.66 -5.15
N SER A 52 4.06 -2.60 -5.29
CA SER A 52 3.77 -1.61 -4.26
C SER A 52 2.26 -1.48 -4.01
N LEU A 53 1.87 -1.36 -2.74
CA LEU A 53 0.52 -1.00 -2.28
C LEU A 53 0.56 0.30 -1.48
N SER A 54 0.03 1.39 -2.04
CA SER A 54 -0.17 2.67 -1.35
C SER A 54 -1.61 2.83 -0.86
N VAL A 55 -1.77 3.43 0.31
CA VAL A 55 -3.06 3.64 0.98
C VAL A 55 -3.20 5.12 1.37
N TYR A 56 -4.31 5.74 0.97
CA TYR A 56 -4.56 7.16 1.17
C TYR A 56 -5.58 7.40 2.32
N PRO A 57 -5.60 8.61 2.93
CA PRO A 57 -6.57 8.98 3.96
C PRO A 57 -8.02 8.76 3.51
N SER A 58 -8.32 9.03 2.24
CA SER A 58 -9.62 8.83 1.59
C SER A 58 -10.12 7.38 1.54
N GLY A 59 -9.29 6.39 1.88
CA GLY A 59 -9.60 4.98 1.71
C GLY A 59 -9.45 4.50 0.26
N VAL A 60 -8.77 5.29 -0.58
CA VAL A 60 -8.23 4.83 -1.86
C VAL A 60 -7.00 3.98 -1.61
N VAL A 61 -6.86 2.89 -2.36
CA VAL A 61 -5.66 2.05 -2.40
C VAL A 61 -5.21 1.93 -3.85
N THR A 62 -3.92 2.11 -4.09
CA THR A 62 -3.31 1.86 -5.40
C THR A 62 -2.41 0.64 -5.35
N PHE A 63 -2.32 -0.08 -6.47
CA PHE A 63 -1.49 -1.26 -6.64
C PHE A 63 -0.79 -1.21 -7.99
N GLU A 64 0.53 -1.17 -7.98
CA GLU A 64 1.35 -1.01 -9.17
C GLU A 64 2.65 -1.82 -9.05
N ASN A 65 3.28 -2.13 -10.19
CA ASN A 65 4.62 -2.69 -10.22
C ASN A 65 5.60 -1.60 -10.65
N LEU A 66 6.47 -1.18 -9.73
CA LEU A 66 7.43 -0.10 -9.95
C LEU A 66 8.52 -0.45 -10.97
N ASP A 67 8.74 -1.75 -11.22
CA ASP A 67 9.69 -2.23 -12.23
C ASP A 67 9.07 -2.31 -13.63
N GLU A 68 7.73 -2.23 -13.74
CA GLU A 68 6.98 -2.30 -15.00
C GLU A 68 6.36 -0.94 -15.35
N VAL A 69 7.16 -0.05 -15.91
CA VAL A 69 6.80 1.36 -16.20
C VAL A 69 5.59 1.52 -17.14
N ASP A 70 5.27 0.49 -17.94
CA ASP A 70 4.13 0.48 -18.87
C ASP A 70 2.84 -0.10 -18.25
N ASP A 71 2.88 -0.66 -17.04
CA ASP A 71 1.70 -1.19 -16.34
C ASP A 71 0.96 -0.06 -15.62
N VAL A 72 -0.31 0.15 -15.98
CA VAL A 72 -1.12 1.23 -15.42
C VAL A 72 -1.47 0.90 -13.96
N PRO A 73 -1.29 1.86 -13.02
CA PRO A 73 -1.68 1.68 -11.63
C PRO A 73 -3.15 1.27 -11.51
N ARG A 74 -3.38 0.29 -10.65
CA ARG A 74 -4.73 -0.20 -10.32
C ARG A 74 -5.21 0.49 -9.07
N PHE A 75 -6.49 0.80 -8.98
CA PHE A 75 -7.02 1.42 -7.77
C PHE A 75 -8.33 0.80 -7.28
N MET A 76 -8.58 0.92 -5.98
CA MET A 76 -9.84 0.62 -5.33
C MET A 76 -10.18 1.77 -4.38
N SER A 77 -11.48 2.00 -4.13
CA SER A 77 -11.96 3.03 -3.21
C SER A 77 -12.86 2.42 -2.13
N GLY A 78 -13.03 3.15 -1.03
CA GLY A 78 -13.83 2.69 0.11
C GLY A 78 -13.19 1.55 0.90
N ILE A 79 -11.87 1.40 0.82
CA ILE A 79 -11.12 0.39 1.55
C ILE A 79 -10.92 0.83 3.00
N THR A 80 -11.30 -0.03 3.94
CA THR A 80 -11.06 0.18 5.37
C THR A 80 -9.61 -0.13 5.75
N ARG A 81 -9.11 0.42 6.88
CA ARG A 81 -7.75 0.14 7.38
C ARG A 81 -7.49 -1.34 7.63
N ASN A 82 -8.50 -2.09 8.07
CA ASN A 82 -8.37 -3.54 8.26
C ASN A 82 -8.22 -4.28 6.92
N GLN A 83 -9.00 -3.89 5.89
CA GLN A 83 -8.85 -4.46 4.55
C GLN A 83 -7.49 -4.11 3.92
N ALA A 84 -7.01 -2.89 4.15
CA ALA A 84 -5.67 -2.47 3.72
C ALA A 84 -4.57 -3.27 4.43
N LEU A 85 -4.71 -3.51 5.74
CA LEU A 85 -3.78 -4.36 6.49
C LEU A 85 -3.76 -5.79 5.93
N GLU A 86 -4.91 -6.37 5.61
CA GLU A 86 -4.98 -7.69 4.97
C GLU A 86 -4.20 -7.70 3.64
N MET A 87 -4.34 -6.65 2.83
CA MET A 87 -3.60 -6.51 1.56
C MET A 87 -2.09 -6.40 1.76
N TRP A 88 -1.64 -5.60 2.72
CA TRP A 88 -0.24 -5.48 3.08
C TRP A 88 0.34 -6.80 3.59
N LEU A 89 -0.43 -7.57 4.37
CA LEU A 89 -0.01 -8.89 4.83
C LEU A 89 0.06 -9.92 3.69
N GLU A 90 -0.82 -9.83 2.70
CA GLU A 90 -0.75 -10.66 1.49
C GLU A 90 0.50 -10.29 0.66
N LEU A 91 0.71 -8.99 0.40
CA LEU A 91 1.83 -8.51 -0.40
C LEU A 91 3.18 -8.80 0.25
N SER A 92 3.34 -8.56 1.56
CA SER A 92 4.57 -8.87 2.31
C SER A 92 4.95 -10.36 2.32
N ARG A 93 4.02 -11.24 1.98
CA ARG A 93 4.23 -12.70 1.84
C ARG A 93 4.43 -13.13 0.39
N GLY A 94 4.55 -12.19 -0.54
CA GLY A 94 4.67 -12.45 -1.98
C GLY A 94 3.38 -12.95 -2.62
N GLN A 95 2.21 -12.79 -1.97
CA GLN A 95 0.91 -13.27 -2.48
C GLN A 95 0.30 -12.33 -3.53
N ILE A 96 1.12 -11.93 -4.51
CA ILE A 96 0.80 -10.93 -5.54
C ILE A 96 -0.45 -11.32 -6.34
N GLN A 97 -0.59 -12.61 -6.68
CA GLN A 97 -1.76 -13.10 -7.41
C GLN A 97 -3.07 -12.92 -6.61
N GLN A 98 -3.01 -13.08 -5.28
CA GLN A 98 -4.16 -12.89 -4.41
C GLN A 98 -4.57 -11.42 -4.37
N VAL A 99 -3.59 -10.51 -4.23
CA VAL A 99 -3.83 -9.06 -4.30
C VAL A 99 -4.40 -8.68 -5.68
N ASN A 100 -3.82 -9.17 -6.77
CA ASN A 100 -4.29 -8.92 -8.15
C ASN A 100 -5.70 -9.44 -8.46
N SER A 101 -6.18 -10.46 -7.74
CA SER A 101 -7.51 -11.05 -7.99
C SER A 101 -8.69 -10.21 -7.50
N ARG A 102 -8.43 -9.12 -6.79
CA ARG A 102 -9.44 -8.18 -6.26
C ARG A 102 -10.07 -7.36 -7.40
N PRO A 103 -11.27 -6.76 -7.19
CA PRO A 103 -12.00 -6.04 -8.24
C PRO A 103 -11.41 -4.63 -8.45
N TRP A 104 -10.18 -4.59 -8.95
CA TRP A 104 -9.46 -3.36 -9.26
C TRP A 104 -10.13 -2.58 -10.37
N LEU A 105 -10.21 -1.26 -10.19
CA LEU A 105 -10.45 -0.32 -11.26
C LEU A 105 -9.14 -0.06 -12.01
N ARG A 106 -9.24 0.09 -13.32
CA ARG A 106 -8.17 0.58 -14.19
C ARG A 106 -8.71 1.84 -14.84
N ASP A 107 -7.94 2.91 -14.85
CA ASP A 107 -8.26 4.01 -15.76
C ASP A 107 -8.07 3.45 -17.17
N GLU A 108 -9.19 3.20 -17.86
CA GLU A 108 -9.17 2.92 -19.29
C GLU A 108 -8.71 4.23 -19.96
N ALA A 109 -7.47 4.24 -20.46
CA ALA A 109 -6.96 5.30 -21.33
C ALA A 109 -7.74 5.38 -22.65
#